data_AF-A0A8J7BCW7-F1
#
_entry.id   AF-A0A8J7BCW7-F1
#
_cell.length_a   1.000
_cell.length_b   1.000
_cell.length_c   1.000
_cell.angle_alpha   90.00
_cell.angle_beta   90.00
_cell.angle_gamma   90.00
#
_symmetry.space_group_name_H-M   'P 1'
#
loop_
_entity.id
_entity.type
_entity.pdbx_description
1 polymer ?
#
loop_
_entity_poly.entity_id
_entity_poly.type
_entity_poly.pdbx_seq_one_letter_code
_entity_poly.pdbx_strand_id
1 'polypeptide(L)'
;MVLNKKMLRVGYSSALVAMMASLAACGGGSQTATPEADTTETAAGSELSGTVLVDGSSTVFPISEAMAEEFGTANPGVAVTVGVSGTGGGFKKFCAGETDITGASRPISQEEIDLCAEAGIEYIELPIALDGLTVVVSPENDFAECLTVDELLTIWEPDAQDKIKNWNQVRADFPDAPLGLYGPGTDSGTYDFFMDAIGADGESRGDYTASEDDNVIVQGVSGDANGLGFFGLAYFTENQDRLKAVAIDSGNGTCVEPSAETVADGTYVPLSRPEFIYVKQSVAEDPAIAAFVNFYISPENAGLVDEVGYVKLPEEINEKVITRFENKTVGSVFEGGSPIGVKLEEVL
;
A
#
# COMPACT_ATOMS: atom_id res chain seq x y z
N MET A 1 5.14 -14.48 47.37
CA MET A 1 6.28 -13.76 47.99
C MET A 1 6.09 -12.29 47.64
N VAL A 2 5.78 -11.48 48.65
CA VAL A 2 5.52 -10.04 48.55
C VAL A 2 6.83 -9.31 48.27
N LEU A 3 6.90 -8.43 47.28
CA LEU A 3 7.77 -7.25 47.36
C LEU A 3 7.30 -6.11 46.45
N ASN A 4 6.69 -5.17 47.15
CA ASN A 4 6.25 -3.83 46.81
C ASN A 4 7.46 -2.89 46.65
N LYS A 5 7.51 -2.04 45.61
CA LYS A 5 8.41 -0.87 45.59
C LYS A 5 7.84 0.30 44.75
N LYS A 6 7.17 1.19 45.49
CA LYS A 6 7.31 2.66 45.53
C LYS A 6 7.04 3.49 44.26
N MET A 7 5.90 4.18 44.37
CA MET A 7 5.52 5.46 43.77
C MET A 7 6.65 6.52 43.77
N LEU A 8 6.78 7.24 42.66
CA LEU A 8 7.21 8.64 42.65
C LEU A 8 6.05 9.51 42.14
N ARG A 9 5.57 10.41 43.00
CA ARG A 9 4.71 11.54 42.63
C ARG A 9 5.60 12.77 42.54
N VAL A 10 5.62 13.42 41.38
CA VAL A 10 6.12 14.79 41.24
C VAL A 10 4.90 15.69 41.08
N GLY A 11 4.65 16.52 42.09
CA GLY A 11 3.67 17.59 42.03
C GLY A 11 4.32 18.84 41.48
N TYR A 12 3.62 19.53 40.57
CA TYR A 12 3.90 20.93 40.27
C TYR A 12 2.67 21.78 40.59
N SER A 13 2.95 22.77 41.43
CA SER A 13 2.01 23.70 42.05
C SER A 13 1.40 24.68 41.06
N SER A 14 0.15 24.99 41.35
CA SER A 14 -0.67 26.07 40.79
C SER A 14 -0.05 27.46 41.03
N ALA A 15 -0.18 28.35 40.05
CA ALA A 15 -0.12 29.80 40.27
C ALA A 15 -1.20 30.49 39.41
N LEU A 16 -2.33 30.80 40.05
CA LEU A 16 -3.29 31.79 39.59
C LEU A 16 -2.69 33.19 39.74
N VAL A 17 -2.80 34.02 38.71
CA VAL A 17 -2.74 35.48 38.86
C VAL A 17 -3.99 36.06 38.21
N ALA A 18 -4.92 36.46 39.07
CA ALA A 18 -6.02 37.36 38.74
C ALA A 18 -5.54 38.80 39.01
N MET A 19 -5.77 39.72 38.07
CA MET A 19 -5.64 41.15 38.35
C MET A 19 -6.82 41.94 37.76
N MET A 20 -7.30 42.85 38.61
CA MET A 20 -8.59 43.53 38.61
C MET A 20 -8.77 44.61 37.54
N ALA A 21 -10.06 44.87 37.29
CA ALA A 21 -10.62 46.01 36.57
C ALA A 21 -10.40 47.38 37.26
N SER A 22 -10.43 48.45 36.47
CA SER A 22 -10.84 49.79 36.92
C SER A 22 -11.62 50.53 35.82
N LEU A 23 -12.70 51.17 36.26
CA LEU A 23 -13.77 51.84 35.52
C LEU A 23 -13.46 53.31 35.12
N ALA A 24 -14.08 53.71 34.01
CA ALA A 24 -14.74 55.00 33.69
C ALA A 24 -13.96 56.33 33.58
N ALA A 25 -14.14 57.07 32.47
CA ALA A 25 -15.03 58.24 32.41
C ALA A 25 -15.00 59.04 31.07
N CYS A 26 -16.20 59.29 30.52
CA CYS A 26 -16.79 60.52 29.95
C CYS A 26 -16.35 61.19 28.63
N GLY A 27 -17.37 61.49 27.80
CA GLY A 27 -17.51 62.63 26.88
C GLY A 27 -17.74 62.18 25.42
N GLY A 28 -18.85 62.39 24.71
CA GLY A 28 -19.88 63.42 24.78
C GLY A 28 -19.83 64.24 23.47
N GLY A 29 -20.65 63.89 22.47
CA GLY A 29 -20.78 64.69 21.24
C GLY A 29 -21.45 63.97 20.07
N SER A 30 -22.74 64.23 19.85
CA SER A 30 -23.46 63.86 18.63
C SER A 30 -22.89 64.54 17.39
N GLN A 31 -22.59 63.77 16.36
CA GLN A 31 -22.74 64.23 14.97
C GLN A 31 -23.00 63.04 14.06
N THR A 32 -24.16 63.09 13.42
CA THR A 32 -24.68 62.16 12.44
C THR A 32 -23.80 62.20 11.18
N ALA A 33 -23.11 61.10 10.91
CA ALA A 33 -22.53 60.82 9.60
C ALA A 33 -22.70 59.33 9.34
N THR A 34 -23.49 59.01 8.33
CA THR A 34 -23.70 57.67 7.78
C THR A 34 -22.35 57.11 7.32
N PRO A 35 -21.88 55.97 7.84
CA PRO A 35 -20.84 55.22 7.15
C PRO A 35 -21.55 54.34 6.11
N GLU A 36 -21.25 54.57 4.83
CA GLU A 36 -21.42 53.53 3.81
C GLU A 36 -20.74 52.28 4.32
N ALA A 37 -21.52 51.22 4.50
CA ALA A 37 -20.99 49.89 4.74
C ALA A 37 -20.29 49.48 3.44
N ASP A 38 -18.98 49.66 3.42
CA ASP A 38 -18.08 48.96 2.53
C ASP A 38 -18.22 47.48 2.87
N THR A 39 -19.16 46.80 2.20
CA THR A 39 -19.26 45.35 2.21
C THR A 39 -18.04 44.84 1.47
N THR A 40 -16.94 44.73 2.20
CA THR A 40 -15.86 43.81 1.87
C THR A 40 -16.47 42.43 1.94
N GLU A 41 -16.98 41.98 0.80
CA GLU A 41 -17.32 40.61 0.49
C GLU A 41 -16.04 39.81 0.70
N THR A 42 -15.82 39.40 1.95
CA THR A 42 -14.88 38.34 2.24
C THR A 42 -15.54 37.13 1.62
N ALA A 43 -15.14 36.81 0.39
CA ALA A 43 -15.36 35.50 -0.18
C ALA A 43 -14.75 34.52 0.81
N ALA A 44 -15.59 34.00 1.71
CA ALA A 44 -15.29 32.80 2.45
C ALA A 44 -15.11 31.74 1.37
N GLY A 45 -13.86 31.47 0.99
CA GLY A 45 -13.55 30.27 0.25
C GLY A 45 -14.18 29.14 1.04
N SER A 46 -15.13 28.44 0.45
CA SER A 46 -15.78 27.32 1.12
C SER A 46 -14.67 26.36 1.53
N GLU A 47 -14.44 26.18 2.82
CA GLU A 47 -13.56 25.12 3.31
C GLU A 47 -14.08 23.81 2.73
N LEU A 48 -13.18 23.06 2.08
CA LEU A 48 -13.52 21.80 1.43
C LEU A 48 -14.16 20.86 2.46
N SER A 49 -15.30 20.28 2.11
CA SER A 49 -16.00 19.34 2.99
C SER A 49 -16.71 18.25 2.20
N GLY A 50 -16.90 17.09 2.83
CA GLY A 50 -17.52 15.94 2.18
C GLY A 50 -17.08 14.63 2.81
N THR A 51 -17.39 13.53 2.13
CA THR A 51 -17.00 12.17 2.53
C THR A 51 -16.36 11.47 1.35
N VAL A 52 -15.32 10.68 1.59
CA VAL A 52 -14.71 9.81 0.60
C VAL A 52 -14.69 8.38 1.16
N LEU A 53 -15.27 7.44 0.44
CA LEU A 53 -15.32 6.03 0.83
C LEU A 53 -14.37 5.21 -0.05
N VAL A 54 -13.34 4.65 0.57
CA VAL A 54 -12.35 3.77 -0.04
C VAL A 54 -12.47 2.39 0.59
N ASP A 55 -12.40 1.32 -0.21
CA ASP A 55 -12.32 -0.06 0.26
C ASP A 55 -11.48 -0.89 -0.73
N GLY A 56 -11.02 -2.07 -0.36
CA GLY A 56 -10.40 -3.00 -1.32
C GLY A 56 -9.21 -3.76 -0.79
N SER A 57 -8.14 -3.82 -1.60
CA SER A 57 -6.96 -4.64 -1.38
C SER A 57 -6.29 -4.38 -0.01
N SER A 58 -5.92 -5.46 0.68
CA SER A 58 -5.05 -5.45 1.87
C SER A 58 -3.67 -4.84 1.56
N THR A 59 -3.17 -4.99 0.33
CA THR A 59 -1.91 -4.39 -0.14
C THR A 59 -2.04 -2.89 -0.39
N VAL A 60 -3.18 -2.39 -0.88
CA VAL A 60 -3.37 -0.95 -1.15
C VAL A 60 -3.78 -0.17 0.10
N PHE A 61 -4.34 -0.86 1.10
CA PHE A 61 -4.78 -0.29 2.37
C PHE A 61 -3.76 0.64 3.06
N PRO A 62 -2.49 0.22 3.31
CA PRO A 62 -1.52 1.09 3.98
C PRO A 62 -1.24 2.38 3.20
N ILE A 63 -1.22 2.32 1.86
CA ILE A 63 -1.05 3.52 1.02
C ILE A 63 -2.27 4.44 1.18
N SER A 64 -3.48 3.87 1.10
CA SER A 64 -4.71 4.65 1.23
C SER A 64 -4.89 5.26 2.62
N GLU A 65 -4.50 4.58 3.70
CA GLU A 65 -4.51 5.15 5.06
C GLU A 65 -3.53 6.31 5.19
N ALA A 66 -2.28 6.16 4.74
CA ALA A 66 -1.29 7.24 4.80
C ALA A 66 -1.75 8.47 4.01
N MET A 67 -2.33 8.27 2.81
CA MET A 67 -2.90 9.35 2.01
C MET A 67 -4.09 10.01 2.72
N ALA A 68 -4.97 9.23 3.36
CA ALA A 68 -6.13 9.74 4.08
C ALA A 68 -5.74 10.57 5.32
N GLU A 69 -4.74 10.13 6.08
CA GLU A 69 -4.25 10.82 7.27
C GLU A 69 -3.62 12.18 6.93
N GLU A 70 -2.69 12.20 5.95
CA GLU A 70 -2.02 13.44 5.56
C GLU A 70 -3.00 14.41 4.87
N PHE A 71 -3.87 13.90 3.99
CA PHE A 71 -4.90 14.72 3.36
C PHE A 71 -5.86 15.33 4.39
N GLY A 72 -6.26 14.56 5.40
CA GLY A 72 -7.16 15.02 6.48
C GLY A 72 -6.55 16.11 7.36
N THR A 73 -5.22 16.13 7.52
CA THR A 73 -4.51 17.20 8.21
C THR A 73 -4.64 18.54 7.49
N ALA A 74 -4.55 18.53 6.16
CA ALA A 74 -4.74 19.73 5.33
C ALA A 74 -6.22 20.08 5.07
N ASN A 75 -7.11 19.09 5.10
CA ASN A 75 -8.52 19.22 4.73
C ASN A 75 -9.46 18.65 5.82
N PRO A 76 -9.52 19.24 7.03
CA PRO A 76 -10.25 18.69 8.17
C PRO A 76 -11.77 18.62 7.98
N GLY A 77 -12.32 19.28 6.96
CA GLY A 77 -13.74 19.21 6.60
C GLY A 77 -14.13 17.98 5.78
N VAL A 78 -13.15 17.22 5.27
CA VAL A 78 -13.38 16.00 4.47
C VAL A 78 -13.11 14.77 5.32
N ALA A 79 -14.12 13.90 5.45
CA ALA A 79 -13.98 12.63 6.14
C ALA A 79 -13.64 11.51 5.13
N VAL A 80 -12.41 11.03 5.14
CA VAL A 80 -11.97 9.89 4.34
C VAL A 80 -12.07 8.63 5.21
N THR A 81 -12.79 7.61 4.71
CA THR A 81 -12.86 6.28 5.36
C THR A 81 -12.21 5.25 4.45
N VAL A 82 -11.28 4.48 5.00
CA VAL A 82 -10.56 3.42 4.28
C VAL A 82 -10.90 2.07 4.90
N GLY A 83 -11.41 1.14 4.10
CA GLY A 83 -11.75 -0.22 4.49
C GLY A 83 -10.91 -1.28 3.76
N VAL A 84 -10.97 -2.52 4.23
CA VAL A 84 -10.29 -3.68 3.62
C VAL A 84 -11.30 -4.78 3.36
N SER A 85 -11.39 -5.24 2.11
CA SER A 85 -12.19 -6.41 1.70
C SER A 85 -11.44 -7.34 0.73
N GLY A 86 -10.16 -7.08 0.48
CA GLY A 86 -9.41 -7.67 -0.63
C GLY A 86 -9.81 -7.09 -1.99
N THR A 87 -9.00 -7.30 -3.02
CA THR A 87 -9.24 -6.75 -4.37
C THR A 87 -10.62 -7.15 -4.93
N GLY A 88 -10.95 -8.44 -4.92
CA GLY A 88 -12.24 -8.93 -5.44
C GLY A 88 -13.45 -8.49 -4.60
N GLY A 89 -13.31 -8.46 -3.27
CA GLY A 89 -14.35 -7.94 -2.38
C GLY A 89 -14.57 -6.44 -2.55
N GLY A 90 -13.49 -5.69 -2.75
CA GLY A 90 -13.50 -4.25 -3.06
C GLY A 90 -14.25 -3.96 -4.36
N PHE A 91 -13.90 -4.63 -5.46
CA PHE A 91 -14.63 -4.49 -6.73
C PHE A 91 -16.11 -4.84 -6.61
N LYS A 92 -16.45 -5.88 -5.84
CA LYS A 92 -17.86 -6.24 -5.60
C LYS A 92 -18.64 -5.10 -4.95
N LYS A 93 -18.09 -4.45 -3.92
CA LYS A 93 -18.71 -3.28 -3.26
C LYS A 93 -18.74 -2.06 -4.19
N PHE A 94 -17.64 -1.82 -4.89
CA PHE A 94 -17.49 -0.70 -5.81
C PHE A 94 -18.46 -0.74 -6.99
N CYS A 95 -18.55 -1.90 -7.67
CA CYS A 95 -19.50 -2.12 -8.77
C CYS A 95 -20.96 -2.15 -8.26
N ALA A 96 -21.21 -2.47 -6.99
CA ALA A 96 -22.53 -2.28 -6.36
C ALA A 96 -22.83 -0.80 -6.01
N GLY A 97 -21.87 0.10 -6.20
CA GLY A 97 -21.99 1.53 -5.93
C GLY A 97 -21.78 1.93 -4.48
N GLU A 98 -21.32 1.02 -3.61
CA GLU A 98 -21.19 1.23 -2.16
C GLU A 98 -19.99 2.10 -1.76
N THR A 99 -18.96 2.18 -2.62
CA THR A 99 -17.74 2.96 -2.38
C THR A 99 -17.45 3.91 -3.54
N ASP A 100 -16.69 4.97 -3.28
CA ASP A 100 -16.30 5.96 -4.30
C ASP A 100 -15.04 5.53 -5.03
N ILE A 101 -14.14 4.86 -4.30
CA ILE A 101 -12.85 4.38 -4.75
C ILE A 101 -12.69 2.92 -4.32
N THR A 102 -12.10 2.08 -5.17
CA THR A 102 -11.58 0.77 -4.74
C THR A 102 -10.09 0.66 -4.97
N GLY A 103 -9.35 0.25 -3.94
CA GLY A 103 -7.94 -0.15 -4.06
C GLY A 103 -7.84 -1.57 -4.61
N ALA A 104 -6.91 -1.81 -5.53
CA ALA A 104 -6.73 -3.10 -6.17
C ALA A 104 -5.26 -3.39 -6.42
N SER A 105 -4.87 -4.62 -6.13
CA SER A 105 -3.49 -5.09 -6.30
C SER A 105 -3.26 -5.93 -7.55
N ARG A 106 -4.19 -5.82 -8.48
CA ARG A 106 -4.11 -6.33 -9.84
C ARG A 106 -5.06 -5.51 -10.70
N PRO A 107 -4.89 -5.54 -12.03
CA PRO A 107 -5.91 -5.01 -12.92
C PRO A 107 -7.28 -5.65 -12.64
N ILE A 108 -8.34 -4.87 -12.88
CA ILE A 108 -9.72 -5.35 -12.87
C ILE A 108 -9.87 -6.54 -13.83
N SER A 109 -10.49 -7.62 -13.35
CA SER A 109 -10.73 -8.83 -14.14
C SER A 109 -11.94 -8.67 -15.05
N GLN A 110 -12.04 -9.48 -16.11
CA GLN A 110 -13.21 -9.44 -17.00
C GLN A 110 -14.54 -9.64 -16.25
N GLU A 111 -14.59 -10.51 -15.24
CA GLU A 111 -15.80 -10.72 -14.42
C GLU A 111 -16.21 -9.45 -13.66
N GLU A 112 -15.25 -8.68 -13.16
CA GLU A 112 -15.50 -7.43 -12.46
C GLU A 112 -15.85 -6.28 -13.43
N ILE A 113 -15.26 -6.28 -14.64
CA ILE A 113 -15.66 -5.37 -15.72
C ILE A 113 -17.14 -5.60 -16.06
N ASP A 114 -17.53 -6.85 -16.26
CA ASP A 114 -18.91 -7.23 -16.58
C ASP A 114 -19.85 -6.85 -15.42
N LEU A 115 -19.45 -7.10 -14.17
CA LEU A 115 -20.22 -6.73 -12.97
C LEU A 115 -20.46 -5.21 -12.88
N CYS A 116 -19.42 -4.41 -13.13
CA CYS A 116 -19.54 -2.94 -13.15
C CYS A 116 -20.44 -2.47 -14.30
N ALA A 117 -20.30 -3.06 -15.49
CA ALA A 117 -21.13 -2.74 -16.64
C ALA A 117 -22.62 -3.07 -16.41
N GLU A 118 -22.93 -4.21 -15.80
CA GLU A 118 -24.30 -4.61 -15.42
C GLU A 118 -24.94 -3.62 -14.43
N ALA A 119 -24.15 -3.06 -13.52
CA ALA A 119 -24.59 -2.05 -12.56
C ALA A 119 -24.56 -0.61 -13.10
N GLY A 120 -24.06 -0.40 -14.33
CA GLY A 120 -23.90 0.93 -14.91
C GLY A 120 -22.81 1.79 -14.24
N ILE A 121 -21.83 1.15 -13.60
CA ILE A 121 -20.69 1.81 -12.96
C ILE A 121 -19.54 1.91 -13.96
N GLU A 122 -19.25 3.14 -14.39
CA GLU A 122 -18.01 3.49 -15.08
C GLU A 122 -16.93 3.89 -14.07
N TYR A 123 -15.68 3.61 -14.40
CA TYR A 123 -14.54 3.84 -13.52
C TYR A 123 -13.34 4.40 -14.29
N ILE A 124 -12.48 5.12 -13.56
CA ILE A 124 -11.18 5.59 -14.01
C ILE A 124 -10.14 4.73 -13.27
N GLU A 125 -9.39 3.94 -14.02
CA GLU A 125 -8.26 3.15 -13.50
C GLU A 125 -7.01 4.01 -13.36
N LEU A 126 -6.39 4.00 -12.17
CA LEU A 126 -5.18 4.77 -11.87
C LEU A 126 -4.16 3.88 -11.16
N PRO A 127 -3.04 3.50 -11.81
CA PRO A 127 -1.86 3.02 -11.12
C PRO A 127 -1.39 4.06 -10.11
N ILE A 128 -0.99 3.63 -8.91
CA ILE A 128 -0.57 4.56 -7.83
C ILE A 128 0.80 4.23 -7.23
N ALA A 129 1.24 2.98 -7.33
CA ALA A 129 2.52 2.53 -6.83
C ALA A 129 2.93 1.24 -7.53
N LEU A 130 4.14 0.79 -7.25
CA LEU A 130 4.62 -0.54 -7.57
C LEU A 130 4.92 -1.27 -6.26
N ASP A 131 4.50 -2.52 -6.19
CA ASP A 131 4.89 -3.45 -5.13
C ASP A 131 5.98 -4.38 -5.65
N GLY A 132 6.87 -4.80 -4.75
CA GLY A 132 7.98 -5.70 -5.03
C GLY A 132 8.29 -6.54 -3.80
N LEU A 133 8.24 -7.87 -3.92
CA LEU A 133 8.56 -8.78 -2.84
C LEU A 133 9.92 -9.43 -3.07
N THR A 134 10.73 -9.50 -2.03
CA THR A 134 12.04 -10.13 -2.09
C THR A 134 12.01 -11.49 -1.41
N VAL A 135 12.46 -12.53 -2.11
CA VAL A 135 12.85 -13.79 -1.48
C VAL A 135 14.25 -13.63 -0.93
N VAL A 136 14.46 -13.94 0.33
CA VAL A 136 15.73 -13.79 1.04
C VAL A 136 16.22 -15.11 1.62
N VAL A 137 17.54 -15.22 1.71
CA VAL A 137 18.24 -16.28 2.43
C VAL A 137 19.31 -15.68 3.35
N SER A 138 19.83 -16.51 4.26
CA SER A 138 20.97 -16.13 5.10
C SER A 138 22.19 -15.75 4.25
N PRO A 139 23.05 -14.81 4.70
CA PRO A 139 24.34 -14.56 4.09
C PRO A 139 25.26 -15.78 4.00
N GLU A 140 25.04 -16.79 4.84
CA GLU A 140 25.77 -18.06 4.81
C GLU A 140 25.30 -19.02 3.71
N ASN A 141 24.11 -18.80 3.14
CA ASN A 141 23.62 -19.58 2.01
C ASN A 141 24.41 -19.19 0.74
N ASP A 142 25.01 -20.18 0.08
CA ASP A 142 25.87 -20.05 -1.09
C ASP A 142 25.40 -20.87 -2.29
N PHE A 143 24.20 -21.45 -2.23
CA PHE A 143 23.68 -22.35 -3.27
C PHE A 143 22.36 -21.87 -3.88
N ALA A 144 21.50 -21.16 -3.13
CA ALA A 144 20.21 -20.67 -3.59
C ALA A 144 20.31 -19.26 -4.22
N GLU A 145 21.18 -19.09 -5.21
CA GLU A 145 21.35 -17.79 -5.90
C GLU A 145 20.14 -17.43 -6.79
N CYS A 146 19.51 -18.45 -7.38
CA CYS A 146 18.32 -18.29 -8.20
C CYS A 146 17.33 -19.44 -8.01
N LEU A 147 16.06 -19.08 -7.86
CA LEU A 147 14.92 -20.00 -7.79
C LEU A 147 13.91 -19.69 -8.89
N THR A 148 13.29 -20.73 -9.42
CA THR A 148 12.15 -20.57 -10.32
C THR A 148 10.85 -20.37 -9.53
N VAL A 149 9.83 -19.81 -10.18
CA VAL A 149 8.48 -19.73 -9.59
C VAL A 149 7.94 -21.12 -9.22
N ASP A 150 8.15 -22.13 -10.05
CA ASP A 150 7.72 -23.51 -9.77
C ASP A 150 8.40 -24.10 -8.52
N GLU A 151 9.66 -23.73 -8.27
CA GLU A 151 10.39 -24.13 -7.06
C GLU A 151 9.88 -23.41 -5.82
N LEU A 152 9.55 -22.11 -5.94
CA LEU A 152 8.87 -21.38 -4.86
C LEU A 152 7.51 -22.01 -4.55
N LEU A 153 6.72 -22.36 -5.57
CA LEU A 153 5.46 -23.08 -5.41
C LEU A 153 5.67 -24.41 -4.67
N THR A 154 6.64 -25.22 -5.12
CA THR A 154 7.03 -26.48 -4.47
C THR A 154 7.43 -26.31 -2.99
N ILE A 155 8.02 -25.16 -2.64
CA ILE A 155 8.42 -24.86 -1.26
C ILE A 155 7.21 -24.50 -0.38
N TRP A 156 6.32 -23.66 -0.90
CA TRP A 156 5.34 -22.92 -0.12
C TRP A 156 3.90 -23.44 -0.22
N GLU A 157 3.56 -24.25 -1.23
CA GLU A 157 2.19 -24.77 -1.41
C GLU A 157 1.75 -25.65 -0.23
N PRO A 158 0.43 -25.75 0.06
CA PRO A 158 -0.08 -26.58 1.15
C PRO A 158 0.39 -28.04 1.07
N ASP A 159 0.58 -28.57 -0.14
CA ASP A 159 1.02 -29.94 -0.36
C ASP A 159 2.48 -30.20 0.04
N ALA A 160 3.28 -29.15 0.20
CA ALA A 160 4.66 -29.23 0.67
C ALA A 160 4.76 -29.49 2.19
N GLN A 161 3.69 -29.18 2.94
CA GLN A 161 3.63 -29.35 4.38
C GLN A 161 4.03 -30.76 4.79
N ASP A 162 4.94 -30.85 5.76
CA ASP A 162 5.51 -32.11 6.25
C ASP A 162 6.27 -32.99 5.23
N LYS A 163 6.33 -32.62 3.95
CA LYS A 163 6.97 -33.39 2.87
C LYS A 163 8.28 -32.76 2.39
N ILE A 164 8.27 -31.46 2.13
CA ILE A 164 9.44 -30.69 1.70
C ILE A 164 10.05 -30.01 2.93
N LYS A 165 11.12 -30.61 3.45
CA LYS A 165 11.84 -30.21 4.67
C LYS A 165 13.33 -29.97 4.44
N ASN A 166 13.86 -30.28 3.26
CA ASN A 166 15.25 -30.10 2.90
C ASN A 166 15.39 -29.53 1.49
N TRP A 167 16.49 -28.82 1.25
CA TRP A 167 16.74 -28.12 0.00
C TRP A 167 16.90 -29.05 -1.21
N ASN A 168 17.53 -30.23 -1.04
CA ASN A 168 17.65 -31.24 -2.10
C ASN A 168 16.30 -31.81 -2.60
N GLN A 169 15.20 -31.61 -1.86
CA GLN A 169 13.85 -32.00 -2.28
C GLN A 169 13.21 -30.97 -3.22
N VAL A 170 13.71 -29.73 -3.21
CA VAL A 170 13.30 -28.66 -4.13
C VAL A 170 14.05 -28.81 -5.46
N ARG A 171 15.38 -28.90 -5.38
CA ARG A 171 16.27 -29.08 -6.55
C ARG A 171 17.35 -30.10 -6.22
N ALA A 172 17.51 -31.12 -7.06
CA ALA A 172 18.38 -32.26 -6.77
C ALA A 172 19.86 -31.90 -6.52
N ASP A 173 20.35 -30.80 -7.13
CA ASP A 173 21.73 -30.33 -6.98
C ASP A 173 21.95 -29.47 -5.72
N PHE A 174 20.90 -29.13 -4.98
CA PHE A 174 21.01 -28.45 -3.69
C PHE A 174 21.46 -29.40 -2.57
N PRO A 175 22.03 -28.88 -1.48
CA PRO A 175 22.51 -29.71 -0.38
C PRO A 175 21.37 -30.44 0.35
N ASP A 176 21.72 -31.59 0.95
CA ASP A 176 20.88 -32.28 1.94
C ASP A 176 20.93 -31.53 3.28
N ALA A 177 20.30 -30.36 3.29
CA ALA A 177 20.26 -29.44 4.42
C ALA A 177 18.81 -29.07 4.76
N PRO A 178 18.48 -28.90 6.06
CA PRO A 178 17.14 -28.49 6.49
C PRO A 178 16.71 -27.20 5.80
N LEU A 179 15.44 -27.10 5.41
CA LEU A 179 14.83 -25.90 4.84
C LEU A 179 14.00 -25.22 5.94
N GLY A 180 14.55 -24.14 6.52
CA GLY A 180 13.82 -23.27 7.44
C GLY A 180 13.00 -22.25 6.65
N LEU A 181 11.73 -22.05 7.01
CA LEU A 181 10.83 -21.13 6.32
C LEU A 181 10.32 -20.04 7.26
N TYR A 182 10.36 -18.80 6.80
CA TYR A 182 9.98 -17.61 7.55
C TYR A 182 9.20 -16.67 6.63
N GLY A 183 8.09 -16.11 7.07
CA GLY A 183 7.29 -15.23 6.22
C GLY A 183 6.22 -14.47 6.97
N PRO A 184 5.51 -13.55 6.29
CA PRO A 184 4.38 -12.85 6.85
C PRO A 184 3.27 -13.81 7.26
N GLY A 185 2.43 -13.40 8.21
CA GLY A 185 1.24 -14.17 8.56
C GLY A 185 0.11 -14.00 7.55
N THR A 186 -0.96 -14.77 7.73
CA THR A 186 -2.08 -14.86 6.78
C THR A 186 -2.93 -13.60 6.71
N ASP A 187 -2.75 -12.65 7.64
CA ASP A 187 -3.47 -11.36 7.63
C ASP A 187 -2.69 -10.29 6.84
N SER A 188 -1.52 -10.63 6.28
CA SER A 188 -0.64 -9.71 5.55
C SER A 188 -0.93 -9.68 4.04
N GLY A 189 -1.04 -8.47 3.47
CA GLY A 189 -1.13 -8.32 2.01
C GLY A 189 0.13 -8.80 1.26
N THR A 190 1.28 -8.87 1.93
CA THR A 190 2.50 -9.48 1.38
C THR A 190 2.39 -11.00 1.28
N TYR A 191 1.74 -11.64 2.26
CA TYR A 191 1.41 -13.06 2.19
C TYR A 191 0.48 -13.32 1.01
N ASP A 192 -0.63 -12.56 0.91
CA ASP A 192 -1.61 -12.70 -0.17
C ASP A 192 -0.94 -12.59 -1.54
N PHE A 193 -0.13 -11.55 -1.74
CA PHE A 193 0.57 -11.35 -3.00
C PHE A 193 1.53 -12.48 -3.32
N PHE A 194 2.38 -12.89 -2.37
CA PHE A 194 3.37 -13.91 -2.66
C PHE A 194 2.72 -15.24 -3.07
N MET A 195 1.64 -15.65 -2.39
CA MET A 195 0.94 -16.89 -2.73
C MET A 195 0.25 -16.82 -4.10
N ASP A 196 -0.39 -15.69 -4.41
CA ASP A 196 -0.96 -15.47 -5.75
C ASP A 196 0.12 -15.48 -6.84
N ALA A 197 1.24 -14.81 -6.60
CA ALA A 197 2.32 -14.65 -7.59
C ALA A 197 3.02 -15.96 -7.93
N ILE A 198 3.12 -16.89 -6.97
CA ILE A 198 3.70 -18.22 -7.21
C ILE A 198 2.67 -19.25 -7.68
N GLY A 199 1.39 -18.89 -7.75
CA GLY A 199 0.32 -19.80 -8.19
C GLY A 199 -0.16 -20.79 -7.12
N ALA A 200 -0.08 -20.43 -5.84
CA ALA A 200 -0.54 -21.25 -4.72
C ALA A 200 -2.01 -21.01 -4.33
N ASP A 201 -2.78 -20.33 -5.20
CA ASP A 201 -4.21 -20.02 -4.99
C ASP A 201 -4.52 -19.32 -3.65
N GLY A 202 -3.61 -18.45 -3.18
CA GLY A 202 -3.74 -17.70 -1.92
C GLY A 202 -3.48 -18.52 -0.65
N GLU A 203 -3.08 -19.79 -0.76
CA GLU A 203 -2.84 -20.67 0.37
C GLU A 203 -1.38 -21.12 0.46
N SER A 204 -0.87 -21.24 1.69
CA SER A 204 0.45 -21.78 1.98
C SER A 204 0.36 -22.96 2.93
N ARG A 205 1.43 -23.77 2.97
CA ARG A 205 1.70 -24.68 4.09
C ARG A 205 1.69 -23.93 5.43
N GLY A 206 1.26 -24.61 6.51
CA GLY A 206 1.16 -24.00 7.84
C GLY A 206 2.38 -24.18 8.75
N ASP A 207 3.39 -24.94 8.33
CA ASP A 207 4.56 -25.34 9.12
C ASP A 207 5.80 -24.43 8.89
N TYR A 208 5.58 -23.13 8.71
CA TYR A 208 6.62 -22.09 8.67
C TYR A 208 6.54 -21.15 9.87
N THR A 209 7.57 -20.32 10.08
CA THR A 209 7.56 -19.28 11.11
C THR A 209 6.87 -18.04 10.58
N ALA A 210 5.58 -17.89 10.87
CA ALA A 210 4.77 -16.73 10.51
C ALA A 210 4.98 -15.56 11.50
N SER A 211 5.04 -14.33 10.99
CA SER A 211 5.10 -13.10 11.80
C SER A 211 4.47 -11.91 11.06
N GLU A 212 3.74 -11.05 11.77
CA GLU A 212 3.28 -9.76 11.22
C GLU A 212 4.35 -8.65 11.35
N ASP A 213 5.46 -8.94 12.03
CA ASP A 213 6.63 -8.05 12.12
C ASP A 213 7.75 -8.61 11.24
N ASP A 214 8.05 -7.90 10.15
CA ASP A 214 9.09 -8.28 9.18
C ASP A 214 10.48 -8.36 9.82
N ASN A 215 10.75 -7.63 10.92
CA ASN A 215 12.02 -7.75 11.63
C ASN A 215 12.22 -9.13 12.27
N VAL A 216 11.13 -9.82 12.64
CA VAL A 216 11.19 -11.20 13.12
C VAL A 216 11.57 -12.13 11.97
N ILE A 217 11.07 -11.88 10.75
CA ILE A 217 11.43 -12.64 9.55
C ILE A 217 12.92 -12.42 9.23
N VAL A 218 13.39 -11.17 9.23
CA VAL A 218 14.82 -10.83 9.07
C VAL A 218 15.69 -11.55 10.10
N GLN A 219 15.30 -11.55 11.38
CA GLN A 219 16.02 -12.24 12.44
C GLN A 219 16.02 -13.77 12.24
N GLY A 220 14.89 -14.35 11.85
CA GLY A 220 14.74 -15.77 11.57
C GLY A 220 15.66 -16.23 10.44
N VAL A 221 15.58 -15.56 9.28
CA VAL A 221 16.39 -15.90 8.10
C VAL A 221 17.87 -15.64 8.35
N SER A 222 18.25 -14.50 8.94
CA SER A 222 19.68 -14.21 9.21
C SER A 222 20.30 -15.14 10.25
N GLY A 223 19.50 -15.69 11.17
CA GLY A 223 19.96 -16.63 12.21
C GLY A 223 19.98 -18.11 11.76
N ASP A 224 19.43 -18.43 10.59
CA ASP A 224 19.32 -19.77 10.05
C ASP A 224 20.11 -19.87 8.74
N ALA A 225 21.28 -20.53 8.77
CA ALA A 225 22.15 -20.67 7.61
C ALA A 225 21.46 -21.29 6.38
N ASN A 226 20.38 -22.04 6.58
CA ASN A 226 19.59 -22.66 5.51
C ASN A 226 18.17 -22.07 5.40
N GLY A 227 17.91 -20.96 6.08
CA GLY A 227 16.62 -20.30 6.10
C GLY A 227 16.31 -19.62 4.77
N LEU A 228 15.04 -19.69 4.36
CA LEU A 228 14.45 -18.93 3.28
C LEU A 228 13.23 -18.17 3.82
N GLY A 229 13.06 -16.93 3.38
CA GLY A 229 11.85 -16.17 3.65
C GLY A 229 11.51 -15.20 2.55
N PHE A 230 10.40 -14.48 2.72
CA PHE A 230 9.98 -13.43 1.81
C PHE A 230 9.35 -12.27 2.58
N PHE A 231 9.45 -11.05 2.04
CA PHE A 231 8.77 -9.84 2.52
C PHE A 231 8.97 -8.68 1.50
N GLY A 232 8.44 -7.49 1.78
CA GLY A 232 8.55 -6.32 0.89
C GLY A 232 9.99 -5.86 0.61
N LEU A 233 10.26 -5.40 -0.62
CA LEU A 233 11.57 -4.96 -1.10
C LEU A 233 12.21 -3.86 -0.24
N ALA A 234 11.40 -2.95 0.30
CA ALA A 234 11.90 -1.87 1.18
C ALA A 234 12.65 -2.44 2.40
N TYR A 235 12.06 -3.45 3.06
CA TYR A 235 12.70 -4.13 4.20
C TYR A 235 13.99 -4.84 3.81
N PHE A 236 14.08 -5.42 2.62
CA PHE A 236 15.32 -6.04 2.16
C PHE A 236 16.39 -4.98 1.95
N THR A 237 16.04 -3.87 1.31
CA THR A 237 16.94 -2.74 1.04
C THR A 237 17.56 -2.19 2.32
N GLU A 238 16.80 -2.14 3.42
CA GLU A 238 17.30 -1.71 4.74
C GLU A 238 18.14 -2.76 5.47
N ASN A 239 18.11 -4.02 5.05
CA ASN A 239 18.75 -5.16 5.74
C ASN A 239 19.73 -5.95 4.85
N GLN A 240 20.26 -5.33 3.78
CA GLN A 240 21.19 -5.97 2.84
C GLN A 240 22.52 -6.42 3.49
N ASP A 241 22.87 -5.87 4.65
CA ASP A 241 24.04 -6.29 5.42
C ASP A 241 23.82 -7.62 6.17
N ARG A 242 22.56 -8.03 6.34
CA ARG A 242 22.14 -9.19 7.14
C ARG A 242 21.50 -10.30 6.33
N LEU A 243 21.18 -10.05 5.07
CA LEU A 243 20.43 -10.95 4.20
C LEU A 243 20.97 -10.92 2.78
N LYS A 244 20.72 -11.99 2.04
CA LYS A 244 20.92 -12.04 0.59
C LYS A 244 19.58 -12.21 -0.10
N ALA A 245 19.35 -11.46 -1.17
CA ALA A 245 18.23 -11.71 -2.05
C ALA A 245 18.51 -12.95 -2.93
N VAL A 246 17.44 -13.66 -3.27
CA VAL A 246 17.42 -14.72 -4.26
C VAL A 246 16.84 -14.15 -5.55
N ALA A 247 17.56 -14.30 -6.66
CA ALA A 247 17.06 -13.91 -7.96
C ALA A 247 15.93 -14.86 -8.40
N ILE A 248 14.92 -14.33 -9.11
CA ILE A 248 13.73 -15.08 -9.51
C ILE A 248 13.72 -15.31 -11.01
N ASP A 249 13.50 -16.56 -11.42
CA ASP A 249 13.20 -16.94 -12.80
C ASP A 249 11.69 -17.23 -12.94
N SER A 250 11.01 -16.43 -13.76
CA SER A 250 9.59 -16.56 -14.08
C SER A 250 9.25 -17.70 -15.05
N GLY A 251 10.19 -18.62 -15.29
CA GLY A 251 10.06 -19.74 -16.21
C GLY A 251 10.59 -19.44 -17.62
N ASN A 252 11.30 -18.34 -17.80
CA ASN A 252 11.89 -17.94 -19.09
C ASN A 252 13.40 -18.22 -19.18
N GLY A 253 14.01 -18.75 -18.11
CA GLY A 253 15.43 -19.08 -18.04
C GLY A 253 16.33 -17.92 -17.63
N THR A 254 15.76 -16.77 -17.23
CA THR A 254 16.49 -15.58 -16.80
C THR A 254 16.15 -15.27 -15.35
N CYS A 255 17.16 -15.35 -14.49
CA CYS A 255 17.06 -14.93 -13.10
C CYS A 255 17.20 -13.41 -13.00
N VAL A 256 16.24 -12.75 -12.38
CA VAL A 256 16.24 -11.29 -12.17
C VAL A 256 16.36 -11.02 -10.67
N GLU A 257 17.28 -10.14 -10.28
CA GLU A 257 17.42 -9.71 -8.89
C GLU A 257 16.35 -8.65 -8.51
N PRO A 258 15.84 -8.67 -7.27
CA PRO A 258 14.94 -7.63 -6.79
C PRO A 258 15.69 -6.32 -6.56
N SER A 259 15.16 -5.24 -7.12
CA SER A 259 15.63 -3.88 -6.88
C SER A 259 14.52 -2.88 -7.24
N ALA A 260 14.66 -1.63 -6.79
CA ALA A 260 13.73 -0.58 -7.21
C ALA A 260 13.73 -0.40 -8.74
N GLU A 261 14.88 -0.60 -9.40
CA GLU A 261 15.03 -0.49 -10.86
C GLU A 261 14.28 -1.62 -11.59
N THR A 262 14.48 -2.87 -11.16
CA THR A 262 13.86 -4.05 -11.79
C THR A 262 12.36 -4.19 -11.49
N VAL A 263 11.90 -3.59 -10.38
CA VAL A 263 10.47 -3.39 -10.11
C VAL A 263 9.91 -2.29 -11.01
N ALA A 264 10.58 -1.14 -11.08
CA ALA A 264 10.13 0.02 -11.86
C ALA A 264 10.02 -0.26 -13.36
N ASP A 265 10.98 -1.00 -13.93
CA ASP A 265 11.00 -1.30 -15.35
C ASP A 265 10.16 -2.54 -15.75
N GLY A 266 9.52 -3.19 -14.77
CA GLY A 266 8.66 -4.35 -14.95
C GLY A 266 9.39 -5.67 -15.26
N THR A 267 10.70 -5.76 -15.05
CA THR A 267 11.48 -6.98 -15.34
C THR A 267 11.47 -7.99 -14.20
N TYR A 268 11.27 -7.57 -12.96
CA TYR A 268 11.23 -8.45 -11.79
C TYR A 268 9.86 -9.11 -11.61
N VAL A 269 9.53 -10.05 -12.47
CA VAL A 269 8.25 -10.78 -12.45
C VAL A 269 8.40 -12.20 -11.87
N PRO A 270 7.37 -12.79 -11.24
CA PRO A 270 6.05 -12.23 -10.94
C PRO A 270 5.97 -11.51 -9.59
N LEU A 271 7.08 -11.40 -8.86
CA LEU A 271 7.13 -10.79 -7.53
C LEU A 271 7.19 -9.25 -7.54
N SER A 272 6.83 -8.63 -8.65
CA SER A 272 6.52 -7.20 -8.72
C SER A 272 5.23 -6.96 -9.49
N ARG A 273 4.50 -5.92 -9.12
CA ARG A 273 3.24 -5.55 -9.77
C ARG A 273 2.89 -4.08 -9.56
N PRO A 274 2.10 -3.49 -10.48
CA PRO A 274 1.44 -2.23 -10.20
C PRO A 274 0.30 -2.40 -9.19
N GLU A 275 0.15 -1.39 -8.35
CA GLU A 275 -0.96 -1.20 -7.41
C GLU A 275 -1.86 -0.08 -7.94
N PHE A 276 -3.17 -0.21 -7.73
CA PHE A 276 -4.18 0.64 -8.37
C PHE A 276 -5.17 1.22 -7.38
N ILE A 277 -5.72 2.38 -7.73
CA ILE A 277 -7.05 2.78 -7.32
C ILE A 277 -7.97 2.88 -8.55
N TYR A 278 -9.24 2.55 -8.36
CA TYR A 278 -10.29 2.74 -9.34
C TYR A 278 -11.28 3.74 -8.79
N VAL A 279 -11.46 4.86 -9.49
CA VAL A 279 -12.35 5.95 -9.07
C VAL A 279 -13.65 5.86 -9.85
N LYS A 280 -14.78 5.87 -9.16
CA LYS A 280 -16.10 5.86 -9.81
C LYS A 280 -16.28 7.16 -10.60
N GLN A 281 -16.46 7.05 -11.91
CA GLN A 281 -16.45 8.22 -12.80
C GLN A 281 -17.55 9.23 -12.43
N SER A 282 -18.73 8.74 -12.06
CA SER A 282 -19.90 9.59 -11.76
C SER A 282 -19.70 10.54 -10.57
N VAL A 283 -18.70 10.30 -9.73
CA VAL A 283 -18.36 11.14 -8.57
C VAL A 283 -16.98 11.80 -8.69
N ALA A 284 -16.28 11.63 -9.81
CA ALA A 284 -14.94 12.18 -10.02
C ALA A 284 -14.91 13.72 -10.09
N GLU A 285 -16.06 14.38 -10.26
CA GLU A 285 -16.22 15.84 -10.18
C GLU A 285 -16.64 16.35 -8.79
N ASP A 286 -16.97 15.46 -7.85
CA ASP A 286 -17.25 15.87 -6.49
C ASP A 286 -15.99 16.55 -5.90
N PRO A 287 -16.08 17.77 -5.34
CA PRO A 287 -14.91 18.50 -4.90
C PRO A 287 -14.05 17.75 -3.87
N ALA A 288 -14.67 17.01 -2.95
CA ALA A 288 -13.94 16.30 -1.91
C ALA A 288 -13.21 15.08 -2.48
N ILE A 289 -13.89 14.32 -3.35
CA ILE A 289 -13.30 13.14 -4.00
C ILE A 289 -12.21 13.57 -4.98
N ALA A 290 -12.46 14.58 -5.82
CA ALA A 290 -11.48 15.10 -6.77
C ALA A 290 -10.23 15.63 -6.05
N ALA A 291 -10.39 16.34 -4.94
CA ALA A 291 -9.25 16.82 -4.15
C ALA A 291 -8.45 15.66 -3.54
N PHE A 292 -9.13 14.63 -3.01
CA PHE A 292 -8.45 13.46 -2.45
C PHE A 292 -7.69 12.67 -3.53
N VAL A 293 -8.30 12.42 -4.69
CA VAL A 293 -7.62 11.71 -5.79
C VAL A 293 -6.43 12.51 -6.32
N ASN A 294 -6.57 13.82 -6.51
CA ASN A 294 -5.45 14.68 -6.91
C ASN A 294 -4.33 14.69 -5.87
N PHE A 295 -4.67 14.67 -4.58
CA PHE A 295 -3.68 14.52 -3.50
C PHE A 295 -2.97 13.16 -3.61
N TYR A 296 -3.72 12.08 -3.82
CA TYR A 296 -3.21 10.72 -3.93
C TYR A 296 -2.16 10.58 -5.04
N ILE A 297 -2.46 11.13 -6.24
CA ILE A 297 -1.60 10.98 -7.42
C ILE A 297 -0.56 12.10 -7.58
N SER A 298 -0.49 13.05 -6.63
CA SER A 298 0.44 14.18 -6.69
C SER A 298 1.89 13.73 -6.53
N PRO A 299 2.82 14.18 -7.39
CA PRO A 299 4.26 13.92 -7.22
C PRO A 299 4.80 14.39 -5.86
N GLU A 300 4.21 15.45 -5.28
CA GLU A 300 4.63 16.01 -3.99
C GLU A 300 4.37 15.04 -2.83
N ASN A 301 3.37 14.16 -2.97
CA ASN A 301 2.97 13.19 -1.95
C ASN A 301 3.48 11.78 -2.21
N ALA A 302 4.20 11.56 -3.32
CA ALA A 302 4.73 10.25 -3.68
C ALA A 302 5.72 9.69 -2.63
N GLY A 303 6.27 10.53 -1.75
CA GLY A 303 7.08 10.09 -0.62
C GLY A 303 6.33 9.21 0.39
N LEU A 304 5.02 9.38 0.54
CA LEU A 304 4.19 8.54 1.42
C LEU A 304 4.17 7.07 0.96
N VAL A 305 4.31 6.83 -0.35
CA VAL A 305 4.41 5.48 -0.93
C VAL A 305 5.71 4.81 -0.49
N ASP A 306 6.83 5.54 -0.53
CA ASP A 306 8.14 5.04 -0.08
C ASP A 306 8.11 4.76 1.46
N GLU A 307 7.46 5.64 2.24
CA GLU A 307 7.35 5.50 3.71
C GLU A 307 6.56 4.28 4.16
N VAL A 308 5.56 3.85 3.40
CA VAL A 308 4.79 2.62 3.69
C VAL A 308 5.34 1.38 3.00
N GLY A 309 6.55 1.45 2.43
CA GLY A 309 7.31 0.31 1.94
C GLY A 309 7.08 -0.10 0.49
N TYR A 310 6.41 0.75 -0.30
CA TYR A 310 6.16 0.55 -1.73
C TYR A 310 7.13 1.36 -2.58
N VAL A 311 7.17 1.08 -3.88
CA VAL A 311 7.99 1.83 -4.84
C VAL A 311 7.11 2.83 -5.60
N LYS A 312 7.48 4.10 -5.56
CA LYS A 312 6.77 5.12 -6.35
C LYS A 312 6.83 4.88 -7.86
N LEU A 313 5.80 5.36 -8.55
CA LEU A 313 5.78 5.35 -10.02
C LEU A 313 6.90 6.24 -10.60
N PRO A 314 7.50 5.86 -11.74
CA PRO A 314 8.33 6.78 -12.51
C PRO A 314 7.58 8.06 -12.88
N GLU A 315 8.28 9.19 -12.96
CA GLU A 315 7.68 10.51 -13.24
C GLU A 315 6.83 10.51 -14.51
N GLU A 316 7.34 9.92 -15.60
CA GLU A 316 6.61 9.80 -16.88
C GLU A 316 5.30 9.02 -16.74
N ILE A 317 5.28 7.98 -15.91
CA ILE A 317 4.08 7.20 -15.63
C ILE A 317 3.09 8.01 -14.81
N ASN A 318 3.56 8.68 -13.77
CA ASN A 318 2.70 9.49 -12.91
C ASN A 318 2.04 10.64 -13.69
N GLU A 319 2.74 11.30 -14.62
CA GLU A 319 2.16 12.32 -15.52
C GLU A 319 1.02 11.76 -16.37
N LYS A 320 1.16 10.51 -16.88
CA LYS A 320 0.09 9.83 -17.62
C LYS A 320 -1.11 9.50 -16.73
N VAL A 321 -0.88 9.09 -15.48
CA VAL A 321 -1.94 8.84 -14.49
C VAL A 321 -2.72 10.13 -14.19
N ILE A 322 -2.02 11.25 -13.96
CA ILE A 322 -2.64 12.57 -13.76
C ILE A 322 -3.50 12.94 -14.97
N THR A 323 -2.92 12.86 -16.18
CA THR A 323 -3.63 13.16 -17.43
C THR A 323 -4.87 12.29 -17.62
N ARG A 324 -4.80 11.01 -17.23
CA ARG A 324 -5.92 10.07 -17.31
C ARG A 324 -7.07 10.51 -16.40
N PHE A 325 -6.78 10.91 -15.17
CA PHE A 325 -7.76 11.42 -14.22
C PHE A 325 -8.37 12.75 -14.65
N GLU A 326 -7.54 13.72 -15.08
CA GLU A 326 -7.99 15.03 -15.57
C GLU A 326 -8.96 14.90 -16.75
N ASN A 327 -8.66 14.00 -17.69
CA ASN A 327 -9.51 13.71 -18.84
C ASN A 327 -10.71 12.81 -18.53
N LYS A 328 -10.80 12.27 -17.30
CA LYS A 328 -11.81 11.29 -16.86
C LYS A 328 -11.87 10.09 -17.81
N THR A 329 -10.71 9.61 -18.22
CA THR A 329 -10.63 8.51 -19.18
C THR A 329 -11.09 7.23 -18.50
N VAL A 330 -12.22 6.68 -18.96
CA VAL A 330 -12.84 5.50 -18.35
C VAL A 330 -12.23 4.19 -18.83
N GLY A 331 -12.46 3.13 -18.06
CA GLY A 331 -12.08 1.76 -18.38
C GLY A 331 -10.67 1.38 -17.90
N SER A 332 -10.28 0.15 -18.21
CA SER A 332 -8.95 -0.39 -17.92
C SER A 332 -8.04 -0.28 -19.14
N VAL A 333 -6.75 -0.08 -18.91
CA VAL A 333 -5.71 -0.20 -19.94
C VAL A 333 -5.20 -1.63 -20.11
N PHE A 334 -5.65 -2.54 -19.25
CA PHE A 334 -5.38 -3.96 -19.34
C PHE A 334 -6.65 -4.66 -19.86
N GLU A 335 -6.56 -5.42 -20.95
CA GLU A 335 -7.71 -6.05 -21.62
C GLU A 335 -8.34 -7.21 -20.78
N GLY A 336 -8.85 -6.92 -19.58
CA GLY A 336 -9.60 -7.87 -18.74
C GLY A 336 -8.75 -8.85 -17.91
N GLY A 337 -7.47 -8.57 -17.73
CA GLY A 337 -6.56 -9.38 -16.89
C GLY A 337 -5.16 -8.77 -16.78
N SER A 338 -4.30 -9.38 -15.96
CA SER A 338 -2.90 -8.96 -15.80
C SER A 338 -2.02 -9.65 -16.84
N PRO A 339 -1.61 -9.01 -17.94
CA PRO A 339 -0.57 -9.55 -18.79
C PRO A 339 0.75 -9.45 -18.02
N ILE A 340 1.25 -10.61 -17.58
CA ILE A 340 2.56 -10.74 -16.92
C ILE A 340 3.62 -10.04 -17.79
N GLY A 341 4.37 -9.11 -17.20
CA GLY A 341 5.48 -8.42 -17.86
C GLY A 341 5.09 -7.25 -18.76
N VAL A 342 3.85 -6.76 -18.72
CA VAL A 342 3.48 -5.52 -19.41
C VAL A 342 3.92 -4.31 -18.61
N LYS A 343 4.64 -3.42 -19.28
CA LYS A 343 5.13 -2.17 -18.70
C LYS A 343 4.00 -1.15 -18.71
N LEU A 344 3.82 -0.44 -17.60
CA LEU A 344 2.87 0.68 -17.52
C LEU A 344 3.10 1.72 -18.62
N GLU A 345 4.35 1.90 -19.05
CA GLU A 345 4.75 2.84 -20.12
C GLU A 345 4.08 2.50 -21.46
N GLU A 346 3.81 1.23 -21.71
CA GLU A 346 3.28 0.72 -22.97
C GLU A 346 1.74 0.76 -23.04
N VAL A 347 1.07 0.75 -21.88
CA VAL A 347 -0.40 0.66 -21.79
C VAL A 347 -1.11 1.95 -21.38
N LEU A 348 -0.43 2.85 -20.67
CA LEU A 348 -0.95 4.19 -20.34
C LEU A 348 -0.68 5.20 -21.45
#